data_AF-A0A357QG01-F1
#
_entry.id   AF-A0A357QG01-F1
#
_cell.length_a   1.000
_cell.length_b   1.000
_cell.length_c   1.000
_cell.angle_alpha   90.00
_cell.angle_beta   90.00
_cell.angle_gamma   90.00
#
_symmetry.space_group_name_H-M   'P 1'
#
loop_
_entity.id
_entity.type
_entity.pdbx_description
1 polymer ?
#
loop_
_entity_poly.entity_id
_entity_poly.type
_entity_poly.pdbx_seq_one_letter_code
_entity_poly.pdbx_strand_id
1 'polypeptide(L)'
;MKNFTLPLFIAALWMISSCNIINPEEEVPTYIEIDSFILETDYVTEGTNSHCITDVWINIDDNLQGIYELPVVFPVLAQGRHKITIRPGIRVNGISASREIYPYYTQYIIDTVLTEGQTIEFNPVTAYKEETIFKWTEDFEDPGTSLMSSPTSNVDLVTSGEDAFEGSNSGKIFIDEYQDVFKCMTIDSFYLPYDGTPVYLEINYKTNSVLTIGLLINKTTETVSKNVIYLNPTTDWNKICIELTDFITYNWDEFVMHYRLYFAAMNNDEGKDVEIYIDNIKLVHR
;
A
#
# COMPACT_ATOMS: atom_id res chain seq x y z
N MET A 1 -1.43 79.71 29.55
CA MET A 1 -0.97 78.40 29.04
C MET A 1 -1.97 77.35 29.50
N LYS A 2 -2.79 76.82 28.60
CA LYS A 2 -3.86 75.87 28.94
C LYS A 2 -3.26 74.48 29.13
N ASN A 3 -3.51 73.88 30.30
CA ASN A 3 -3.01 72.56 30.69
C ASN A 3 -3.58 71.47 29.77
N PHE A 4 -2.78 71.01 28.82
CA PHE A 4 -3.10 69.94 27.86
C PHE A 4 -2.73 68.55 28.38
N THR A 5 -2.42 68.41 29.67
CA THR A 5 -1.88 67.17 30.27
C THR A 5 -2.96 66.11 30.54
N LEU A 6 -4.22 66.50 30.72
CA LEU A 6 -5.33 65.58 31.00
C LEU A 6 -5.77 64.72 29.80
N PRO A 7 -5.94 65.24 28.56
CA PRO A 7 -6.33 64.40 27.41
C PRO A 7 -5.22 63.42 26.98
N LEU A 8 -3.95 63.74 27.25
CA LEU A 8 -2.81 62.87 26.93
C LEU A 8 -2.79 61.61 27.82
N PHE A 9 -3.28 61.73 29.06
CA PHE A 9 -3.32 60.62 30.02
C PHE A 9 -4.46 59.63 29.72
N ILE A 10 -5.58 60.12 29.18
CA ILE A 10 -6.73 59.28 28.79
C ILE A 10 -6.43 58.48 27.51
N ALA A 11 -5.71 59.06 26.54
CA ALA A 11 -5.26 58.35 25.35
C ALA A 11 -4.26 57.22 25.66
N ALA A 12 -3.40 57.40 26.67
CA ALA A 12 -2.47 56.37 27.13
C ALA A 12 -3.19 55.19 27.81
N LEU A 13 -4.32 55.44 28.50
CA LEU A 13 -5.13 54.38 29.12
C LEU A 13 -5.89 53.50 28.12
N TRP A 14 -6.15 53.97 26.89
CA TRP A 14 -6.81 53.19 25.85
C TRP A 14 -5.84 52.25 25.10
N MET A 15 -4.53 52.52 25.17
CA MET A 15 -3.49 51.71 24.50
C MET A 15 -3.16 50.41 25.27
N ILE A 16 -3.43 50.36 26.58
CA ILE A 16 -3.15 49.17 27.43
C ILE A 16 -4.26 48.11 27.39
N SER A 17 -5.47 48.45 26.93
CA SER A 17 -6.58 47.48 26.77
C SER A 17 -6.51 46.71 25.45
N SER A 18 -5.61 47.10 24.53
CA SER A 18 -5.52 46.51 23.19
C SER A 18 -4.70 45.23 23.11
N CYS A 19 -4.04 44.80 24.18
CA CYS A 19 -3.16 43.62 24.13
C CYS A 19 -3.94 42.30 24.01
N ASN A 20 -5.12 42.17 24.63
CA ASN A 20 -5.95 40.96 24.53
C ASN A 20 -6.72 40.84 23.19
N ILE A 21 -6.67 41.85 22.32
CA ILE A 21 -7.23 41.77 20.95
C ILE A 21 -6.20 41.13 20.00
N ILE A 22 -4.91 41.18 20.36
CA ILE A 22 -3.80 40.76 19.49
C ILE A 22 -3.44 39.28 19.73
N ASN A 23 -3.90 38.67 20.82
CA ASN A 23 -3.66 37.26 21.12
C ASN A 23 -4.95 36.60 21.65
N PRO A 24 -5.86 36.15 20.76
CA PRO A 24 -7.02 35.36 21.17
C PRO A 24 -6.55 34.07 21.88
N GLU A 25 -7.42 33.50 22.72
CA GLU A 25 -7.15 32.23 23.39
C GLU A 25 -6.93 31.13 22.34
N GLU A 26 -5.81 30.41 22.43
CA GLU A 26 -5.50 29.29 21.54
C GLU A 26 -6.46 28.14 21.84
N GLU A 27 -7.16 27.66 20.82
CA GLU A 27 -8.04 26.49 20.95
C GLU A 27 -7.21 25.25 21.29
N VAL A 28 -7.65 24.48 22.30
CA VAL A 28 -6.94 23.27 22.73
C VAL A 28 -7.46 22.09 21.90
N PRO A 29 -6.62 21.44 21.08
CA PRO A 29 -7.09 20.35 20.21
C PRO A 29 -7.42 19.09 21.01
N THR A 30 -8.24 18.23 20.40
CA THR A 30 -8.24 16.79 20.67
C THR A 30 -7.16 16.14 19.80
N TYR A 31 -6.42 15.16 20.31
CA TYR A 31 -5.46 14.39 19.52
C TYR A 31 -6.05 13.05 19.12
N ILE A 32 -5.83 12.63 17.88
CA ILE A 32 -6.16 11.29 17.41
C ILE A 32 -4.86 10.53 17.18
N GLU A 33 -4.78 9.32 17.73
CA GLU A 33 -3.66 8.39 17.59
C GLU A 33 -4.13 7.14 16.83
N ILE A 34 -3.35 6.75 15.82
CA ILE A 34 -3.59 5.55 15.02
C ILE A 34 -2.24 4.89 14.73
N ASP A 35 -2.03 3.70 15.28
CA ASP A 35 -0.78 2.97 15.10
C ASP A 35 -0.75 2.20 13.77
N SER A 36 -1.78 1.40 13.52
CA SER A 36 -1.90 0.58 12.32
C SER A 36 -3.36 0.23 12.01
N PHE A 37 -3.58 -0.43 10.88
CA PHE A 37 -4.84 -1.13 10.61
C PHE A 37 -4.73 -2.60 11.03
N ILE A 38 -5.88 -3.21 11.30
CA ILE A 38 -6.06 -4.65 11.30
C ILE A 38 -6.83 -5.00 10.03
N LEU A 39 -6.24 -5.83 9.16
CA LEU A 39 -6.96 -6.41 8.02
C LEU A 39 -7.58 -7.75 8.46
N GLU A 40 -8.88 -7.89 8.27
CA GLU A 40 -9.59 -9.16 8.39
C GLU A 40 -9.73 -9.79 7.01
N THR A 41 -9.41 -11.09 6.92
CA THR A 41 -9.53 -11.87 5.70
C THR A 41 -10.14 -13.25 5.97
N ASP A 42 -10.81 -13.81 4.98
CA ASP A 42 -11.05 -15.27 4.91
C ASP A 42 -9.83 -15.94 4.26
N TYR A 43 -9.06 -16.70 5.03
CA TYR A 43 -7.82 -17.32 4.54
C TYR A 43 -8.05 -18.20 3.29
N VAL A 44 -9.17 -18.92 3.21
CA VAL A 44 -9.43 -19.86 2.12
C VAL A 44 -9.76 -19.13 0.82
N THR A 45 -10.48 -18.01 0.89
CA THR A 45 -10.90 -17.28 -0.33
C THR A 45 -10.08 -16.04 -0.65
N GLU A 46 -9.41 -15.45 0.34
CA GLU A 46 -8.74 -14.15 0.24
C GLU A 46 -7.24 -14.23 0.62
N GLY A 47 -6.79 -15.34 1.18
CA GLY A 47 -5.42 -15.53 1.67
C GLY A 47 -5.13 -14.80 2.99
N THR A 48 -3.85 -14.63 3.31
CA THR A 48 -3.39 -14.04 4.57
C THR A 48 -3.81 -12.59 4.76
N ASN A 49 -3.74 -12.09 5.99
CA ASN A 49 -4.06 -10.71 6.30
C ASN A 49 -2.86 -9.74 6.18
N SER A 50 -1.75 -10.17 5.60
CA SER A 50 -0.62 -9.28 5.31
C SER A 50 -1.04 -8.22 4.29
N HIS A 51 -0.82 -6.94 4.62
CA HIS A 51 -1.32 -5.80 3.84
C HIS A 51 -0.26 -4.72 3.56
N CYS A 52 -0.51 -3.88 2.56
CA CYS A 52 0.39 -2.77 2.16
C CYS A 52 -0.05 -1.40 2.70
N ILE A 53 -0.95 -1.36 3.70
CA ILE A 53 -1.45 -0.12 4.30
C ILE A 53 -0.31 0.59 5.05
N THR A 54 0.06 1.77 4.57
CA THR A 54 1.11 2.62 5.15
C THR A 54 0.61 4.01 5.53
N ASP A 55 -0.58 4.36 5.05
CA ASP A 55 -1.13 5.69 5.14
C ASP A 55 -2.61 5.64 5.55
N VAL A 56 -3.15 6.77 5.98
CA VAL A 56 -4.52 6.89 6.41
C VAL A 56 -5.14 8.22 5.95
N TRP A 57 -6.33 8.13 5.35
CA TRP A 57 -7.15 9.28 5.00
C TRP A 57 -8.19 9.49 6.08
N ILE A 58 -8.20 10.68 6.66
CA ILE A 58 -9.09 11.04 7.77
C ILE A 58 -10.11 12.06 7.29
N ASN A 59 -11.38 11.74 7.47
CA ASN A 59 -12.48 12.69 7.32
C ASN A 59 -13.21 12.88 8.66
N ILE A 60 -13.57 14.13 8.97
CA ILE A 60 -14.38 14.52 10.12
C ILE A 60 -15.66 15.15 9.58
N ASP A 61 -16.81 14.55 9.94
CA ASP A 61 -18.12 14.92 9.42
C ASP A 61 -18.12 15.04 7.88
N ASP A 62 -17.58 14.00 7.24
CA ASP A 62 -17.41 13.86 5.79
C ASP A 62 -16.40 14.82 5.13
N ASN A 63 -15.86 15.80 5.84
CA ASN A 63 -14.82 16.70 5.32
C ASN A 63 -13.43 16.10 5.48
N LEU A 64 -12.60 16.15 4.42
CA LEU A 64 -11.21 15.72 4.49
C LEU A 64 -10.46 16.59 5.49
N GLN A 65 -9.91 15.96 6.53
CA GLN A 65 -9.08 16.63 7.52
C GLN A 65 -7.60 16.50 7.11
N GLY A 66 -7.17 15.31 6.67
CA GLY A 66 -5.77 15.09 6.34
C GLY A 66 -5.46 13.69 5.82
N ILE A 67 -4.22 13.55 5.37
CA ILE A 67 -3.61 12.29 4.93
C ILE A 67 -2.32 12.14 5.73
N TYR A 68 -2.16 11.00 6.38
CA TYR A 68 -1.06 10.76 7.30
C TYR A 68 -0.39 9.42 7.05
N GLU A 69 0.91 9.35 7.34
CA GLU A 69 1.67 8.11 7.34
C GLU A 69 1.58 7.47 8.72
N LEU A 70 1.34 6.15 8.76
CA LEU A 70 1.22 5.39 10.00
C LEU A 70 2.60 4.97 10.54
N PRO A 71 2.79 4.90 11.87
CA PRO A 71 1.87 5.34 12.93
C PRO A 71 1.78 6.88 13.01
N VAL A 72 0.63 7.43 13.43
CA VAL A 72 0.40 8.87 13.51
C VAL A 72 -0.31 9.32 14.78
N VAL A 73 0.10 10.48 15.29
CA VAL A 73 -0.69 11.32 16.21
C VAL A 73 -0.90 12.69 15.57
N PHE A 74 -2.15 13.15 15.45
CA PHE A 74 -2.46 14.46 14.86
C PHE A 74 -3.54 15.23 15.63
N PRO A 75 -3.49 16.58 15.64
CA PRO A 75 -4.46 17.40 16.33
C PRO A 75 -5.73 17.63 15.49
N VAL A 76 -6.86 17.72 16.18
CA VAL A 76 -8.18 18.07 15.65
C VAL A 76 -8.77 19.21 16.50
N LEU A 77 -8.99 20.35 15.85
CA LEU A 77 -9.64 21.53 16.45
C LEU A 77 -11.16 21.41 16.31
N ALA A 78 -11.74 20.48 17.06
CA ALA A 78 -13.19 20.26 17.13
C ALA A 78 -13.59 19.67 18.48
N GLN A 79 -14.85 19.85 18.88
CA GLN A 79 -15.38 19.41 20.17
C GLN A 79 -16.79 18.84 20.04
N GLY A 80 -17.10 17.90 20.93
CA GLY A 80 -18.42 17.28 20.99
C GLY A 80 -18.51 16.08 20.06
N ARG A 81 -19.73 15.73 19.64
CA ARG A 81 -19.97 14.49 18.89
C ARG A 81 -19.68 14.68 17.40
N HIS A 82 -18.77 13.87 16.86
CA HIS A 82 -18.35 13.90 15.46
C HIS A 82 -18.31 12.50 14.86
N LYS A 83 -18.55 12.42 13.55
CA LYS A 83 -18.33 11.20 12.76
C LYS A 83 -16.92 11.23 12.18
N ILE A 84 -16.11 10.24 12.55
CA ILE A 84 -14.76 10.05 12.02
C ILE A 84 -14.81 8.92 10.99
N THR A 85 -14.31 9.17 9.79
CA THR A 85 -14.12 8.15 8.75
C THR A 85 -12.64 8.01 8.46
N ILE A 86 -12.13 6.79 8.62
CA ILE A 86 -10.73 6.42 8.52
C ILE A 86 -10.60 5.45 7.33
N ARG A 87 -9.87 5.84 6.29
CA ARG A 87 -9.71 5.03 5.07
C ARG A 87 -8.27 4.55 4.91
N PRO A 88 -8.06 3.26 4.64
CA PRO A 88 -6.72 2.70 4.49
C PRO A 88 -6.08 3.19 3.20
N GLY A 89 -4.85 3.68 3.34
CA GLY A 89 -4.05 4.24 2.27
C GLY A 89 -2.79 3.43 2.02
N ILE A 90 -2.35 3.40 0.76
CA ILE A 90 -1.17 2.65 0.31
C ILE A 90 -0.21 3.54 -0.46
N ARG A 91 1.05 3.12 -0.52
CA ARG A 91 2.04 3.62 -1.49
C ARG A 91 2.00 2.78 -2.75
N VAL A 92 1.44 3.35 -3.82
CA VAL A 92 1.32 2.70 -5.12
C VAL A 92 2.71 2.39 -5.67
N ASN A 93 2.95 1.14 -6.06
CA ASN A 93 4.24 0.68 -6.59
C ASN A 93 5.43 0.97 -5.64
N GLY A 94 5.17 1.09 -4.33
CA GLY A 94 6.18 1.42 -3.32
C GLY A 94 6.71 2.87 -3.40
N ILE A 95 6.13 3.72 -4.26
CA ILE A 95 6.59 5.10 -4.45
C ILE A 95 5.95 5.99 -3.39
N SER A 96 6.77 6.54 -2.49
CA SER A 96 6.29 7.35 -1.35
C SER A 96 5.48 8.60 -1.75
N ALA A 97 5.73 9.15 -2.95
CA ALA A 97 5.00 10.29 -3.50
C ALA A 97 3.67 9.91 -4.16
N SER A 98 3.43 8.63 -4.42
CA SER A 98 2.21 8.10 -5.05
C SER A 98 1.38 7.39 -4.00
N ARG A 99 0.57 8.16 -3.26
CA ARG A 99 -0.29 7.64 -2.19
C ARG A 99 -1.74 7.67 -2.65
N GLU A 100 -2.50 6.62 -2.34
CA GLU A 100 -3.94 6.58 -2.62
C GLU A 100 -4.71 5.80 -1.56
N ILE A 101 -6.03 5.98 -1.52
CA ILE A 101 -6.94 5.11 -0.76
C ILE A 101 -7.02 3.78 -1.50
N TYR A 102 -6.74 2.67 -0.82
CA TYR A 102 -6.81 1.36 -1.46
C TYR A 102 -8.24 1.03 -1.87
N PRO A 103 -8.52 0.77 -3.17
CA PRO A 103 -9.89 0.73 -3.66
C PRO A 103 -10.68 -0.49 -3.19
N TYR A 104 -10.02 -1.56 -2.73
CA TYR A 104 -10.70 -2.80 -2.33
C TYR A 104 -10.88 -2.99 -0.84
N TYR A 105 -10.36 -2.09 -0.01
CA TYR A 105 -10.58 -2.16 1.43
C TYR A 105 -11.81 -1.35 1.86
N THR A 106 -12.49 -1.83 2.89
CA THR A 106 -13.58 -1.10 3.56
C THR A 106 -13.03 0.04 4.41
N GLN A 107 -13.87 1.03 4.68
CA GLN A 107 -13.52 2.16 5.55
C GLN A 107 -13.98 1.89 6.99
N TYR A 108 -13.24 2.39 7.97
CA TYR A 108 -13.63 2.36 9.37
C TYR A 108 -14.38 3.65 9.72
N ILE A 109 -15.60 3.54 10.27
CA ILE A 109 -16.44 4.69 10.64
C ILE A 109 -16.81 4.60 12.10
N ILE A 110 -16.62 5.68 12.84
CA ILE A 110 -16.97 5.77 14.26
C ILE A 110 -17.58 7.13 14.60
N ASP A 111 -18.68 7.11 15.37
CA ASP A 111 -19.18 8.29 16.06
C ASP A 111 -18.53 8.38 17.44
N THR A 112 -17.75 9.44 17.69
CA THR A 112 -17.08 9.64 18.98
C THR A 112 -17.31 11.05 19.54
N VAL A 113 -16.90 11.28 20.78
CA VAL A 113 -16.90 12.61 21.41
C VAL A 113 -15.47 13.12 21.51
N LEU A 114 -15.17 14.20 20.80
CA LEU A 114 -13.90 14.91 20.86
C LEU A 114 -13.89 15.82 22.10
N THR A 115 -12.86 15.69 22.93
CA THR A 115 -12.70 16.42 24.19
C THR A 115 -11.32 17.08 24.21
N GLU A 116 -11.29 18.40 24.41
CA GLU A 116 -10.05 19.17 24.40
C GLU A 116 -8.96 18.61 25.32
N GLY A 117 -7.73 18.56 24.81
CA GLY A 117 -6.56 18.12 25.54
C GLY A 117 -6.50 16.61 25.79
N GLN A 118 -7.46 15.83 25.27
CA GLN A 118 -7.42 14.36 25.32
C GLN A 118 -6.81 13.79 24.04
N THR A 119 -6.17 12.63 24.18
CA THR A 119 -5.78 11.76 23.06
C THR A 119 -6.77 10.61 22.98
N ILE A 120 -7.30 10.37 21.78
CA ILE A 120 -8.18 9.24 21.48
C ILE A 120 -7.42 8.30 20.55
N GLU A 121 -7.21 7.08 21.01
CA GLU A 121 -6.61 6.01 20.22
C GLU A 121 -7.69 5.30 19.40
N PHE A 122 -7.47 5.15 18.10
CA PHE A 122 -8.29 4.29 17.24
C PHE A 122 -7.48 3.10 16.74
N ASN A 123 -8.11 1.93 16.83
CA ASN A 123 -7.62 0.66 16.30
C ASN A 123 -8.50 0.26 15.11
N PRO A 124 -8.32 0.87 13.92
CA PRO A 124 -9.21 0.65 12.80
C PRO A 124 -9.09 -0.77 12.25
N VAL A 125 -10.24 -1.41 12.09
CA VAL A 125 -10.36 -2.70 11.40
C VAL A 125 -10.89 -2.46 9.99
N THR A 126 -10.28 -3.11 9.01
CA THR A 126 -10.72 -3.11 7.62
C THR A 126 -10.79 -4.54 7.09
N ALA A 127 -11.50 -4.73 5.99
CA ALA A 127 -11.63 -6.00 5.27
C ALA A 127 -11.67 -5.71 3.77
N TYR A 128 -11.47 -6.73 2.95
CA TYR A 128 -11.79 -6.59 1.53
C TYR A 128 -13.30 -6.35 1.35
N LYS A 129 -13.66 -5.54 0.35
CA LYS A 129 -15.06 -5.31 -0.02
C LYS A 129 -15.63 -6.58 -0.65
N GLU A 130 -16.93 -6.84 -0.44
CA GLU A 130 -17.61 -8.04 -0.95
C GLU A 130 -17.48 -8.21 -2.48
N GLU A 131 -17.37 -7.11 -3.23
CA GLU A 131 -17.18 -7.14 -4.68
C GLU A 131 -15.74 -7.44 -5.14
N THR A 132 -14.78 -7.60 -4.21
CA THR A 132 -13.37 -7.84 -4.56
C THR A 132 -13.22 -9.24 -5.12
N ILE A 133 -12.57 -9.36 -6.28
CA ILE A 133 -12.30 -10.61 -6.96
C ILE A 133 -10.82 -10.93 -6.84
N PHE A 134 -10.52 -12.06 -6.18
CA PHE A 134 -9.19 -12.66 -6.15
C PHE A 134 -9.04 -13.60 -7.36
N LYS A 135 -8.37 -13.12 -8.41
CA LYS A 135 -8.15 -13.93 -9.63
C LYS A 135 -7.08 -14.98 -9.48
N TRP A 136 -6.15 -14.73 -8.59
CA TRP A 136 -5.04 -15.62 -8.32
C TRP A 136 -4.51 -15.36 -6.92
N THR A 137 -4.25 -16.43 -6.18
CA THR A 137 -3.57 -16.43 -4.89
C THR A 137 -2.48 -17.52 -4.91
N GLU A 138 -1.34 -17.23 -4.29
CA GLU A 138 -0.24 -18.19 -4.12
C GLU A 138 0.47 -17.89 -2.80
N ASP A 139 0.41 -18.84 -1.86
CA ASP A 139 1.02 -18.78 -0.52
C ASP A 139 2.07 -19.89 -0.31
N PHE A 140 2.35 -20.71 -1.34
CA PHE A 140 3.34 -21.78 -1.32
C PHE A 140 3.13 -22.88 -0.27
N GLU A 141 1.95 -22.98 0.34
CA GLU A 141 1.64 -24.01 1.35
C GLU A 141 1.15 -25.34 0.73
N ASP A 142 0.71 -25.31 -0.53
CA ASP A 142 0.28 -26.49 -1.26
C ASP A 142 1.47 -27.34 -1.78
N PRO A 143 1.28 -28.66 -2.06
CA PRO A 143 2.35 -29.53 -2.56
C PRO A 143 2.99 -29.14 -3.91
N GLY A 144 2.43 -28.14 -4.61
CA GLY A 144 2.95 -27.62 -5.87
C GLY A 144 2.64 -26.14 -6.01
N THR A 145 3.22 -25.49 -7.02
CA THR A 145 3.07 -24.05 -7.24
C THR A 145 2.20 -23.75 -8.46
N SER A 146 1.48 -22.65 -8.43
CA SER A 146 0.76 -22.05 -9.56
C SER A 146 1.68 -21.29 -10.54
N LEU A 147 3.00 -21.38 -10.34
CA LEU A 147 4.05 -20.83 -11.17
C LEU A 147 4.81 -21.95 -11.91
N MET A 148 5.26 -21.65 -13.13
CA MET A 148 6.07 -22.54 -13.96
C MET A 148 7.30 -21.81 -14.51
N SER A 149 8.42 -22.52 -14.60
CA SER A 149 9.65 -21.99 -15.19
C SER A 149 9.49 -21.68 -16.68
N SER A 150 10.06 -20.56 -17.10
CA SER A 150 10.20 -20.21 -18.51
C SER A 150 11.24 -21.11 -19.18
N PRO A 151 11.10 -21.46 -20.46
CA PRO A 151 12.14 -22.17 -21.22
C PRO A 151 13.49 -21.41 -21.30
N THR A 152 13.48 -20.12 -20.99
CA THR A 152 14.68 -19.27 -20.93
C THR A 152 15.33 -19.21 -19.55
N SER A 153 14.75 -19.88 -18.56
CA SER A 153 15.26 -19.93 -17.18
C SER A 153 16.24 -21.09 -17.04
N ASN A 154 17.38 -20.87 -16.41
CA ASN A 154 18.27 -21.94 -15.95
C ASN A 154 18.21 -22.16 -14.43
N VAL A 155 17.32 -21.42 -13.75
CA VAL A 155 17.01 -21.50 -12.32
C VAL A 155 15.53 -21.79 -12.16
N ASP A 156 15.18 -22.67 -11.23
CA ASP A 156 13.78 -22.94 -10.86
C ASP A 156 13.40 -22.18 -9.59
N LEU A 157 12.11 -21.83 -9.48
CA LEU A 157 11.52 -21.49 -8.20
C LEU A 157 11.23 -22.78 -7.44
N VAL A 158 11.58 -22.83 -6.16
CA VAL A 158 11.28 -23.96 -5.29
C VAL A 158 10.51 -23.49 -4.05
N THR A 159 9.60 -24.31 -3.57
CA THR A 159 8.99 -24.12 -2.25
C THR A 159 10.01 -24.45 -1.17
N SER A 160 10.22 -23.54 -0.22
CA SER A 160 11.22 -23.69 0.86
C SER A 160 10.68 -23.19 2.19
N GLY A 161 10.93 -23.93 3.26
CA GLY A 161 10.73 -23.46 4.64
C GLY A 161 11.88 -22.64 5.21
N GLU A 162 12.90 -22.35 4.39
CA GLU A 162 13.93 -21.38 4.74
C GLU A 162 13.39 -19.97 4.59
N ASP A 163 13.42 -19.20 5.68
CA ASP A 163 13.01 -17.79 5.71
C ASP A 163 11.57 -17.54 5.21
N ALA A 164 10.66 -18.49 5.43
CA ALA A 164 9.23 -18.33 5.12
C ALA A 164 8.68 -17.08 5.82
N PHE A 165 7.91 -16.27 5.08
CA PHE A 165 7.33 -15.04 5.63
C PHE A 165 6.22 -15.37 6.62
N GLU A 166 5.27 -16.21 6.20
CA GLU A 166 4.20 -16.76 7.03
C GLU A 166 4.05 -18.26 6.73
N GLY A 167 3.39 -19.02 7.59
CA GLY A 167 3.16 -20.44 7.35
C GLY A 167 4.45 -21.27 7.45
N SER A 168 4.52 -22.31 6.63
CA SER A 168 5.62 -23.27 6.66
C SER A 168 6.63 -23.04 5.54
N ASN A 169 6.23 -22.38 4.45
CA ASN A 169 7.02 -22.26 3.24
C ASN A 169 6.89 -20.88 2.58
N SER A 170 7.79 -20.61 1.64
CA SER A 170 7.72 -19.51 0.68
C SER A 170 8.33 -19.96 -0.64
N GLY A 171 8.14 -19.16 -1.70
CA GLY A 171 8.84 -19.34 -2.97
C GLY A 171 10.28 -18.83 -2.86
N LYS A 172 11.26 -19.73 -2.95
CA LYS A 172 12.69 -19.41 -2.97
C LYS A 172 13.26 -19.50 -4.39
N ILE A 173 14.08 -18.51 -4.74
CA ILE A 173 14.93 -18.51 -5.93
C ILE A 173 16.37 -18.31 -5.46
N PHE A 174 17.26 -19.20 -5.90
CA PHE A 174 18.69 -19.13 -5.64
C PHE A 174 19.45 -19.22 -6.96
N ILE A 175 20.24 -18.20 -7.30
CA ILE A 175 21.09 -18.17 -8.49
C ILE A 175 22.55 -18.18 -8.02
N ASP A 176 23.24 -19.29 -8.28
CA ASP A 176 24.66 -19.48 -7.94
C ASP A 176 25.60 -18.98 -9.05
N GLU A 177 26.89 -19.29 -8.95
CA GLU A 177 27.91 -18.93 -9.94
C GLU A 177 27.79 -19.67 -11.30
N TYR A 178 26.96 -20.72 -11.39
CA TYR A 178 26.77 -21.53 -12.61
C TYR A 178 25.49 -21.16 -13.37
N GLN A 179 24.65 -20.31 -12.78
CA GLN A 179 23.37 -19.87 -13.31
C GLN A 179 23.36 -18.35 -13.41
N ASP A 180 22.51 -17.80 -14.28
CA ASP A 180 22.50 -16.36 -14.54
C ASP A 180 21.10 -15.79 -14.78
N VAL A 181 20.11 -16.62 -15.10
CA VAL A 181 18.77 -16.18 -15.49
C VAL A 181 17.68 -17.00 -14.80
N PHE A 182 16.96 -16.32 -13.92
CA PHE A 182 15.67 -16.79 -13.42
C PHE A 182 14.53 -16.12 -14.18
N LYS A 183 13.56 -16.92 -14.64
CA LYS A 183 12.25 -16.44 -15.08
C LYS A 183 11.18 -17.51 -14.88
N CYS A 184 10.14 -17.19 -14.13
CA CYS A 184 8.92 -17.99 -14.04
C CYS A 184 7.69 -17.18 -14.45
N MET A 185 6.58 -17.86 -14.68
CA MET A 185 5.29 -17.25 -14.99
C MET A 185 4.15 -18.07 -14.40
N THR A 186 3.02 -17.42 -14.18
CA THR A 186 1.75 -18.10 -13.84
C THR A 186 1.43 -19.21 -14.84
N ILE A 187 1.01 -20.37 -14.32
CA ILE A 187 0.54 -21.52 -15.10
C ILE A 187 -0.77 -21.16 -15.79
N ASP A 188 -1.68 -20.57 -15.03
CA ASP A 188 -2.96 -20.08 -15.52
C ASP A 188 -2.80 -18.76 -16.27
N SER A 189 -3.83 -18.42 -17.03
CA SER A 189 -3.94 -17.15 -17.73
C SER A 189 -5.20 -16.41 -17.31
N PHE A 190 -5.11 -15.09 -17.24
CA PHE A 190 -6.16 -14.24 -16.68
C PHE A 190 -6.78 -13.33 -17.74
N TYR A 191 -8.09 -13.21 -17.71
CA TYR A 191 -8.82 -12.13 -18.38
C TYR A 191 -8.96 -10.99 -17.37
N LEU A 192 -8.28 -9.88 -17.63
CA LEU A 192 -8.24 -8.72 -16.73
C LEU A 192 -9.03 -7.55 -17.33
N PRO A 193 -9.69 -6.73 -16.49
CA PRO A 193 -10.46 -5.60 -16.99
C PRO A 193 -9.53 -4.54 -17.61
N TYR A 194 -9.97 -3.96 -18.72
CA TYR A 194 -9.24 -2.96 -19.52
C TYR A 194 -10.01 -1.63 -19.62
N ASP A 195 -11.09 -1.48 -18.87
CA ASP A 195 -11.97 -0.31 -18.84
C ASP A 195 -11.55 0.75 -17.81
N GLY A 196 -10.33 0.61 -17.27
CA GLY A 196 -9.81 1.46 -16.19
C GLY A 196 -10.24 1.03 -14.79
N THR A 197 -10.98 -0.08 -14.65
CA THR A 197 -11.17 -0.71 -13.33
C THR A 197 -9.79 -1.03 -12.74
N PRO A 198 -9.49 -0.60 -11.49
CA PRO A 198 -8.20 -0.87 -10.90
C PRO A 198 -7.87 -2.37 -10.93
N VAL A 199 -6.60 -2.72 -11.03
CA VAL A 199 -6.07 -4.09 -10.93
C VAL A 199 -4.77 -4.02 -10.16
N TYR A 200 -4.68 -4.79 -9.07
CA TYR A 200 -3.52 -4.79 -8.19
C TYR A 200 -2.92 -6.18 -8.06
N LEU A 201 -1.58 -6.23 -8.07
CA LEU A 201 -0.81 -7.36 -7.58
C LEU A 201 -0.26 -7.03 -6.19
N GLU A 202 -0.67 -7.79 -5.19
CA GLU A 202 -0.10 -7.75 -3.85
C GLU A 202 0.91 -8.87 -3.68
N ILE A 203 2.07 -8.59 -3.07
CA ILE A 203 3.12 -9.61 -2.88
C ILE A 203 4.00 -9.28 -1.69
N ASN A 204 4.30 -10.29 -0.88
CA ASN A 204 5.40 -10.25 0.08
C ASN A 204 6.68 -10.66 -0.63
N TYR A 205 7.76 -9.92 -0.45
CA TYR A 205 9.05 -10.26 -1.05
C TYR A 205 10.22 -9.88 -0.14
N LYS A 206 11.31 -10.61 -0.29
CA LYS A 206 12.62 -10.31 0.28
C LYS A 206 13.68 -10.66 -0.75
N THR A 207 14.61 -9.76 -1.05
CA THR A 207 15.57 -10.01 -2.14
C THR A 207 16.90 -9.32 -1.89
N ASN A 208 18.00 -9.98 -2.23
CA ASN A 208 19.33 -9.38 -2.23
C ASN A 208 19.74 -8.78 -3.60
N SER A 209 18.92 -8.98 -4.62
CA SER A 209 19.12 -8.50 -6.00
C SER A 209 17.85 -7.84 -6.56
N VAL A 210 17.88 -7.38 -7.80
CA VAL A 210 16.71 -6.81 -8.45
C VAL A 210 15.74 -7.92 -8.87
N LEU A 211 14.52 -7.89 -8.35
CA LEU A 211 13.41 -8.72 -8.80
C LEU A 211 12.53 -7.94 -9.77
N THR A 212 12.38 -8.45 -11.00
CA THR A 212 11.50 -7.87 -12.02
C THR A 212 10.16 -8.57 -11.99
N ILE A 213 9.08 -7.79 -11.99
CA ILE A 213 7.71 -8.30 -12.14
C ILE A 213 7.13 -7.71 -13.42
N GLY A 214 6.41 -8.52 -14.19
CA GLY A 214 5.76 -8.04 -15.40
C GLY A 214 4.64 -8.90 -15.93
N LEU A 215 4.12 -8.48 -17.09
CA LEU A 215 3.02 -9.12 -17.80
C LEU A 215 3.49 -9.75 -19.11
N LEU A 216 3.03 -10.96 -19.38
CA LEU A 216 2.98 -11.54 -20.72
C LEU A 216 1.57 -11.34 -21.27
N ILE A 217 1.47 -10.53 -22.32
CA ILE A 217 0.22 -10.18 -22.99
C ILE A 217 0.11 -11.10 -24.21
N ASN A 218 -0.75 -12.10 -24.13
CA ASN A 218 -0.92 -13.05 -25.22
C ASN A 218 -1.97 -12.51 -26.18
N LYS A 219 -1.54 -12.26 -27.41
CA LYS A 219 -2.39 -11.86 -28.53
C LYS A 219 -2.61 -13.05 -29.45
N THR A 220 -3.55 -12.91 -30.38
CA THR A 220 -3.87 -13.97 -31.37
C THR A 220 -2.67 -14.48 -32.18
N THR A 221 -1.64 -13.64 -32.40
CA THR A 221 -0.48 -13.98 -33.24
C THR A 221 0.86 -13.92 -32.52
N GLU A 222 0.94 -13.31 -31.35
CA GLU A 222 2.20 -13.10 -30.62
C GLU A 222 1.99 -13.00 -29.12
N THR A 223 3.08 -13.13 -28.36
CA THR A 223 3.11 -12.81 -26.93
C THR A 223 4.04 -11.62 -26.70
N VAL A 224 3.51 -10.54 -26.12
CA VAL A 224 4.27 -9.33 -25.79
C VAL A 224 4.66 -9.38 -24.31
N SER A 225 5.95 -9.25 -24.01
CA SER A 225 6.45 -9.15 -22.63
C SER A 225 6.61 -7.69 -22.23
N LYS A 226 6.03 -7.29 -21.09
CA LYS A 226 6.14 -5.94 -20.52
C LYS A 226 6.61 -6.00 -19.09
N ASN A 227 7.70 -5.30 -18.78
CA ASN A 227 8.18 -5.14 -17.41
C ASN A 227 7.31 -4.07 -16.75
N VAL A 228 6.72 -4.41 -15.59
CA VAL A 228 5.86 -3.48 -14.84
C VAL A 228 6.70 -2.73 -13.82
N ILE A 229 7.51 -3.45 -13.04
CA ILE A 229 8.31 -2.87 -11.97
C ILE A 229 9.60 -3.66 -11.74
N TYR A 230 10.62 -2.95 -11.23
CA TYR A 230 11.86 -3.50 -10.71
C TYR A 230 11.90 -3.25 -9.21
N LEU A 231 11.88 -4.31 -8.42
CA LEU A 231 11.98 -4.26 -6.96
C LEU A 231 13.46 -4.29 -6.57
N ASN A 232 13.88 -3.31 -5.79
CA ASN A 232 15.24 -3.21 -5.29
C ASN A 232 15.49 -4.19 -4.13
N PRO A 233 16.76 -4.50 -3.82
CA PRO A 233 17.12 -5.29 -2.66
C PRO A 233 16.51 -4.77 -1.33
N THR A 234 16.09 -5.69 -0.47
CA THR A 234 15.59 -5.43 0.88
C THR A 234 16.29 -6.33 1.89
N THR A 235 16.55 -5.82 3.11
CA THR A 235 17.09 -6.62 4.22
C THR A 235 16.03 -7.49 4.86
N ASP A 236 14.79 -6.99 4.91
CA ASP A 236 13.66 -7.62 5.56
C ASP A 236 12.55 -7.89 4.54
N TRP A 237 11.60 -8.74 4.92
CA TRP A 237 10.38 -8.94 4.15
C TRP A 237 9.60 -7.64 4.02
N ASN A 238 9.13 -7.36 2.81
CA ASN A 238 8.36 -6.18 2.49
C ASN A 238 7.08 -6.58 1.75
N LYS A 239 5.97 -5.88 2.02
CA LYS A 239 4.72 -6.02 1.27
C LYS A 239 4.61 -4.86 0.29
N ILE A 240 4.30 -5.16 -0.97
CA ILE A 240 4.04 -4.14 -1.99
C ILE A 240 2.71 -4.42 -2.69
N CYS A 241 2.00 -3.34 -3.02
CA CYS A 241 0.85 -3.32 -3.90
C CYS A 241 1.23 -2.64 -5.22
N ILE A 242 1.23 -3.43 -6.29
CA ILE A 242 1.66 -3.04 -7.63
C ILE A 242 0.42 -2.81 -8.48
N GLU A 243 0.32 -1.59 -9.02
CA GLU A 243 -0.74 -1.13 -9.91
C GLU A 243 -0.49 -1.68 -11.32
N LEU A 244 -1.47 -2.38 -11.89
CA LEU A 244 -1.38 -2.99 -13.22
C LEU A 244 -2.31 -2.36 -14.26
N THR A 245 -3.28 -1.55 -13.85
CA THR A 245 -4.37 -1.01 -14.69
C THR A 245 -3.84 -0.21 -15.86
N ASP A 246 -2.84 0.65 -15.63
CA ASP A 246 -2.27 1.46 -16.72
C ASP A 246 -1.57 0.58 -17.74
N PHE A 247 -0.86 -0.47 -17.30
CA PHE A 247 -0.20 -1.43 -18.19
C PHE A 247 -1.21 -2.25 -18.98
N ILE A 248 -2.30 -2.68 -18.35
CA ILE A 248 -3.37 -3.44 -19.00
C ILE A 248 -4.08 -2.56 -20.03
N THR A 249 -4.55 -1.38 -19.62
CA THR A 249 -5.31 -0.46 -20.46
C THR A 249 -4.49 0.06 -21.64
N TYR A 250 -3.23 0.47 -21.41
CA TYR A 250 -2.36 1.01 -22.47
C TYR A 250 -1.98 -0.03 -23.53
N ASN A 251 -1.87 -1.31 -23.15
CA ASN A 251 -1.47 -2.37 -24.06
C ASN A 251 -2.65 -3.20 -24.58
N TRP A 252 -3.89 -2.80 -24.27
CA TRP A 252 -5.09 -3.46 -24.75
C TRP A 252 -5.38 -3.12 -26.22
N ASP A 253 -5.76 -4.14 -26.98
CA ASP A 253 -6.37 -4.06 -28.31
C ASP A 253 -7.27 -5.28 -28.53
N GLU A 254 -8.02 -5.31 -29.64
CA GLU A 254 -8.96 -6.40 -29.95
C GLU A 254 -8.31 -7.78 -30.16
N PHE A 255 -6.98 -7.85 -30.27
CA PHE A 255 -6.24 -9.10 -30.43
C PHE A 255 -5.74 -9.67 -29.11
N VAL A 256 -5.78 -8.91 -28.02
CA VAL A 256 -5.41 -9.39 -26.68
C VAL A 256 -6.40 -10.46 -26.22
N MET A 257 -5.88 -11.64 -25.89
CA MET A 257 -6.67 -12.77 -25.42
C MET A 257 -6.62 -12.88 -23.90
N HIS A 258 -5.42 -12.94 -23.32
CA HIS A 258 -5.25 -13.12 -21.89
C HIS A 258 -3.85 -12.68 -21.42
N TYR A 259 -3.73 -12.46 -20.12
CA TYR A 259 -2.51 -12.05 -19.45
C TYR A 259 -1.92 -13.22 -18.65
N ARG A 260 -0.60 -13.22 -18.49
CA ARG A 260 0.09 -13.98 -17.44
C ARG A 260 1.01 -13.03 -16.69
N LEU A 261 1.17 -13.26 -15.39
CA LEU A 261 2.23 -12.61 -14.62
C LEU A 261 3.52 -13.40 -14.78
N TYR A 262 4.65 -12.69 -14.82
CA TYR A 262 5.97 -13.29 -14.78
C TYR A 262 6.85 -12.58 -13.74
N PHE A 263 7.78 -13.35 -13.19
CA PHE A 263 8.82 -12.92 -12.26
C PHE A 263 10.16 -13.26 -12.87
N ALA A 264 11.13 -12.35 -12.80
CA ALA A 264 12.44 -12.56 -13.39
C ALA A 264 13.55 -11.90 -12.57
N ALA A 265 14.72 -12.51 -12.58
CA ALA A 265 15.93 -11.97 -11.99
C ALA A 265 17.14 -12.43 -12.80
N MET A 266 18.22 -11.66 -12.73
CA MET A 266 19.49 -12.01 -13.36
C MET A 266 20.63 -11.82 -12.36
N ASN A 267 21.60 -12.72 -12.40
CA ASN A 267 22.86 -12.53 -11.70
C ASN A 267 23.86 -11.84 -12.62
N ASN A 268 24.07 -10.54 -12.40
CA ASN A 268 25.03 -9.74 -13.17
C ASN A 268 26.36 -9.52 -12.43
N ASP A 269 26.46 -9.94 -11.17
CA ASP A 269 27.60 -9.71 -10.29
C ASP A 269 28.38 -11.01 -10.09
N GLU A 270 29.53 -11.16 -10.78
CA GLU A 270 30.40 -12.33 -10.60
C GLU A 270 30.76 -12.54 -9.11
N GLY A 271 30.52 -13.75 -8.62
CA GLY A 271 30.88 -14.17 -7.27
C GLY A 271 29.91 -13.75 -6.15
N LYS A 272 28.70 -13.29 -6.49
CA LYS A 272 27.62 -13.09 -5.51
C LYS A 272 26.42 -13.97 -5.85
N ASP A 273 25.95 -14.71 -4.86
CA ASP A 273 24.71 -15.48 -5.00
C ASP A 273 23.50 -14.53 -4.96
N VAL A 274 22.53 -14.77 -5.83
CA VAL A 274 21.24 -14.09 -5.77
C VAL A 274 20.27 -14.96 -4.98
N GLU A 275 19.63 -14.36 -4.00
CA GLU A 275 18.63 -15.00 -3.16
C GLU A 275 17.39 -14.11 -3.10
N ILE A 276 16.27 -14.68 -3.53
CA ILE A 276 14.97 -14.02 -3.60
C ILE A 276 13.94 -14.94 -2.97
N TYR A 277 13.12 -14.36 -2.11
CA TYR A 277 11.96 -14.98 -1.52
C TYR A 277 10.70 -14.19 -1.91
N ILE A 278 9.64 -14.91 -2.25
CA ILE A 278 8.31 -14.36 -2.52
C ILE A 278 7.26 -15.19 -1.80
N ASP A 279 6.20 -14.52 -1.35
CA ASP A 279 5.12 -15.16 -0.62
C ASP A 279 3.82 -14.36 -0.72
N ASN A 280 2.68 -14.97 -0.36
CA ASN A 280 1.38 -14.34 -0.19
C ASN A 280 1.00 -13.40 -1.34
N ILE A 281 1.03 -13.97 -2.54
CA ILE A 281 0.76 -13.27 -3.79
C ILE A 281 -0.76 -13.21 -4.01
N LYS A 282 -1.29 -12.05 -4.39
CA LYS A 282 -2.70 -11.88 -4.72
C LYS A 282 -2.88 -11.00 -5.95
N LEU A 283 -3.63 -11.47 -6.94
CA LEU A 283 -4.10 -10.65 -8.08
C LEU A 283 -5.56 -10.28 -7.86
N VAL A 284 -5.81 -9.01 -7.57
CA VAL A 284 -7.12 -8.50 -7.13
C VAL A 284 -7.67 -7.44 -8.07
N HIS A 285 -8.97 -7.53 -8.35
CA HIS A 285 -9.73 -6.50 -9.06
C HIS A 285 -11.21 -6.53 -8.64
N ARG A 286 -12.09 -5.83 -9.38
CA ARG A 286 -13.55 -5.93 -9.25
C ARG A 286 -14.20 -6.45 -10.53
#